data_AF-A0A2W4M537-F1
#
_entry.id   AF-A0A2W4M537-F1
#
_cell.length_a   1.000
_cell.length_b   1.000
_cell.length_c   1.000
_cell.angle_alpha   90.00
_cell.angle_beta   90.00
_cell.angle_gamma   90.00
#
_symmetry.space_group_name_H-M   'P 1'
#
loop_
_entity.id
_entity.type
_entity.pdbx_description
1 polymer ?
#
loop_
_entity_poly.entity_id
_entity_poly.type
_entity_poly.pdbx_seq_one_letter_code
_entity_poly.pdbx_strand_id
1 'polypeptide(L)'
;MRKNRIKELRELRGMTQYQLGLKFRKPKDPTTISRWERGRGTPSTENLFELARILQVDPNEIFLPSDKTDSQSTDNQSRDD
;
A
#
# COMPACT_ATOMS: atom_id res chain seq x y z
N MET A 1 -8.96 -1.71 17.59
CA MET A 1 -8.44 -2.21 16.30
C MET A 1 -7.59 -1.10 15.70
N ARG A 2 -6.33 -1.34 15.31
CA ARG A 2 -5.55 -0.29 14.61
C ARG A 2 -6.13 -0.13 13.20
N LYS A 3 -6.56 1.09 12.88
CA LYS A 3 -7.04 1.45 11.54
C LYS A 3 -5.81 1.53 10.62
N ASN A 4 -5.89 0.95 9.43
CA ASN A 4 -4.87 1.09 8.38
C ASN A 4 -5.55 1.30 7.03
N ARG A 5 -4.77 1.75 6.05
CA ARG A 5 -5.24 2.13 4.72
C ARG A 5 -4.76 1.20 3.62
N ILE A 6 -4.26 0.01 3.96
CA ILE A 6 -3.69 -0.95 2.99
C ILE A 6 -4.72 -1.28 1.91
N LYS A 7 -5.97 -1.53 2.31
CA LYS A 7 -7.07 -1.87 1.38
C LYS A 7 -7.35 -0.73 0.39
N GLU A 8 -7.50 0.49 0.90
CA GLU A 8 -7.76 1.70 0.12
C GLU A 8 -6.64 1.94 -0.89
N LEU A 9 -5.38 1.94 -0.43
CA LEU A 9 -4.20 2.15 -1.27
C LEU A 9 -4.00 1.06 -2.34
N ARG A 10 -4.39 -0.19 -2.02
CA ARG A 10 -4.39 -1.30 -2.97
C ARG A 10 -5.45 -1.09 -4.05
N GLU A 11 -6.67 -0.72 -3.65
CA GLU A 11 -7.81 -0.52 -4.56
C GLU A 11 -7.59 0.69 -5.47
N LEU A 12 -6.99 1.77 -4.98
CA LEU A 12 -6.56 2.91 -5.80
C LEU A 12 -5.58 2.52 -6.93
N ARG A 13 -4.85 1.42 -6.76
CA ARG A 13 -3.96 0.86 -7.78
C ARG A 13 -4.58 -0.24 -8.63
N GLY A 14 -5.87 -0.53 -8.45
CA GLY A 14 -6.58 -1.56 -9.20
C GLY A 14 -6.05 -2.99 -8.96
N MET A 15 -5.36 -3.23 -7.84
CA MET A 15 -4.79 -4.54 -7.54
C MET A 15 -5.75 -5.38 -6.70
N THR A 16 -5.80 -6.70 -6.92
CA THR A 16 -6.40 -7.65 -5.97
C THR A 16 -5.45 -7.95 -4.81
N GLN A 17 -5.94 -8.55 -3.72
CA GLN A 17 -5.08 -9.00 -2.61
C GLN A 17 -4.01 -9.99 -3.08
N TYR A 18 -4.35 -10.86 -4.04
CA TYR A 18 -3.40 -11.79 -4.66
C TYR A 18 -2.33 -11.06 -5.46
N GLN A 19 -2.72 -10.11 -6.31
CA GLN A 19 -1.76 -9.31 -7.08
C GLN A 19 -0.82 -8.50 -6.18
N LEU A 20 -1.34 -7.91 -5.09
CA LEU A 20 -0.50 -7.23 -4.10
C LEU A 20 0.50 -8.20 -3.46
N GLY A 21 0.04 -9.39 -3.05
CA GLY A 21 0.89 -10.42 -2.45
C GLY A 21 2.03 -10.89 -3.36
N LEU A 22 1.81 -10.96 -4.68
CA LEU A 22 2.82 -11.34 -5.67
C LEU A 22 3.89 -10.25 -5.90
N LYS A 23 3.59 -8.98 -5.59
CA LYS A 23 4.55 -7.87 -5.78
C LYS A 23 5.64 -7.81 -4.71
N PHE A 24 5.49 -8.56 -3.62
CA PHE A 24 6.53 -8.68 -2.59
C PHE A 24 7.71 -9.48 -3.11
N ARG A 25 8.91 -9.15 -2.62
CA ARG A 25 10.13 -9.91 -2.89
C ARG A 25 9.99 -11.36 -2.45
N LYS A 26 9.34 -11.58 -1.30
CA LYS A 26 8.89 -12.90 -0.84
C LYS A 26 7.36 -12.91 -0.92
N PRO A 27 6.76 -13.62 -1.91
CA PRO A 27 5.32 -13.61 -2.13
C PRO A 27 4.52 -13.85 -0.85
N LYS A 28 3.45 -13.07 -0.69
CA LYS A 28 2.54 -13.19 0.45
C LYS A 28 1.22 -13.78 0.00
N ASP A 29 0.70 -14.68 0.82
CA ASP A 29 -0.62 -15.25 0.59
C ASP A 29 -1.72 -14.18 0.71
N PRO A 30 -2.78 -14.19 -0.13
CA PRO A 30 -3.89 -13.25 -0.04
C PRO A 30 -4.53 -13.17 1.34
N THR A 31 -4.58 -14.28 2.08
CA THR A 31 -5.10 -14.31 3.46
C THR A 31 -4.23 -13.48 4.42
N THR A 32 -2.91 -13.43 4.19
CA THR A 32 -1.99 -12.58 4.96
C THR A 32 -2.29 -11.12 4.69
N ILE A 33 -2.44 -10.74 3.42
CA ILE A 33 -2.83 -9.38 3.02
C ILE A 33 -4.18 -9.00 3.65
N SER A 34 -5.18 -9.88 3.56
CA SER A 34 -6.50 -9.68 4.19
C SER A 34 -6.42 -9.50 5.70
N ARG A 35 -5.54 -10.23 6.40
CA ARG A 35 -5.33 -10.05 7.85
C ARG A 35 -4.73 -8.68 8.16
N TRP A 36 -3.77 -8.22 7.37
CA TRP A 36 -3.21 -6.88 7.51
C TRP A 36 -4.26 -5.81 7.26
N GLU A 37 -5.01 -5.87 6.16
CA GLU A 37 -6.08 -4.92 5.82
C GLU A 37 -7.15 -4.81 6.92
N ARG A 38 -7.48 -5.91 7.60
CA ARG A 38 -8.46 -5.94 8.69
C ARG A 38 -7.86 -5.64 10.07
N GLY A 39 -6.57 -5.33 10.16
CA GLY A 39 -5.89 -5.09 11.44
C GLY A 39 -5.84 -6.32 12.35
N ARG A 40 -5.96 -7.53 11.79
CA ARG A 40 -5.85 -8.84 12.48
C ARG A 40 -4.43 -9.41 12.43
N GLY A 41 -3.46 -8.58 12.06
CA GLY A 41 -2.04 -8.86 12.03
C GLY A 41 -1.28 -7.58 11.67
N THR A 42 -0.06 -7.46 12.15
CA THR A 42 0.81 -6.31 11.85
C THR A 42 1.87 -6.78 10.85
N PRO A 43 2.08 -6.09 9.72
CA PRO A 43 3.23 -6.37 8.88
C PRO A 43 4.52 -6.11 9.69
N SER A 44 5.55 -6.93 9.46
CA SER A 44 6.89 -6.63 9.96
C SER A 44 7.39 -5.32 9.36
N THR A 45 8.42 -4.71 9.95
CA THR A 45 9.07 -3.51 9.41
C THR A 45 9.50 -3.70 7.95
N GLU A 46 10.11 -4.85 7.60
CA GLU A 46 10.47 -5.18 6.21
C GLU A 46 9.24 -5.16 5.28
N ASN A 47 8.16 -5.85 5.68
CA ASN A 47 6.94 -5.92 4.88
C ASN A 47 6.24 -4.56 4.79
N LEU A 48 6.37 -3.70 5.81
CA LEU A 48 5.82 -2.35 5.79
C LEU A 48 6.53 -1.49 4.74
N PHE A 49 7.87 -1.55 4.66
CA PHE A 49 8.62 -0.85 3.63
C PHE A 49 8.39 -1.43 2.22
N GLU A 50 8.15 -2.74 2.10
CA GLU A 50 7.73 -3.33 0.83
C GLU A 50 6.32 -2.86 0.43
N LEU A 51 5.36 -2.84 1.37
CA LEU A 51 4.02 -2.29 1.15
C LEU A 51 4.11 -0.85 0.64
N ALA A 52 4.84 0.01 1.34
CA ALA A 52 5.01 1.42 0.97
C ALA A 52 5.58 1.58 -0.45
N ARG A 53 6.56 0.75 -0.83
CA ARG A 53 7.14 0.75 -2.18
C ARG A 53 6.14 0.28 -3.26
N ILE A 54 5.47 -0.85 -3.04
CA ILE A 54 4.49 -1.41 -3.98
C ILE A 54 3.30 -0.46 -4.14
N LEU A 55 2.88 0.10 -3.00
CA LEU A 55 1.81 1.08 -2.88
C LEU A 55 2.32 2.51 -3.01
N GLN A 56 3.50 2.77 -3.59
CA GLN A 56 4.09 4.10 -3.84
C GLN A 56 3.58 5.22 -2.92
N VAL A 57 3.73 5.04 -1.60
CA VAL A 57 3.35 6.00 -0.54
C VAL A 57 4.43 5.98 0.53
N ASP A 58 4.42 6.98 1.41
CA ASP A 58 5.25 6.92 2.61
C ASP A 58 4.74 5.81 3.57
N PRO A 59 5.63 5.05 4.26
CA PRO A 59 5.23 4.04 5.23
C PRO A 59 4.29 4.55 6.34
N ASN A 60 4.36 5.84 6.70
CA ASN A 60 3.48 6.44 7.70
C ASN A 60 2.05 6.57 7.18
N GLU A 61 1.84 6.83 5.89
CA GLU A 61 0.51 6.96 5.29
C GLU A 61 -0.34 5.69 5.40
N ILE A 62 0.31 4.53 5.56
CA ILE A 62 -0.36 3.23 5.74
C ILE A 62 -1.20 3.20 7.03
N PHE A 63 -0.80 3.96 8.06
CA PHE A 63 -1.47 3.97 9.37
C PHE A 63 -2.14 5.29 9.73
N LEU A 64 -1.90 6.36 8.97
CA LEU A 64 -2.55 7.64 9.22
C LEU A 64 -4.04 7.56 8.86
N PRO A 65 -4.95 8.17 9.65
CA PRO A 65 -6.33 8.36 9.23
C PRO A 65 -6.37 9.22 7.96
N SER A 66 -7.25 8.89 7.01
CA SER A 66 -7.47 9.73 5.83
C SER A 66 -8.21 11.01 6.21
N ASP A 67 -7.51 11.97 6.78
CA ASP A 67 -7.92 13.37 6.62
C ASP A 67 -7.51 13.74 5.19
N LYS A 68 -8.53 13.81 4.33
CA LYS A 68 -8.46 14.10 2.90
C LYS A 68 -7.30 15.05 2.58
N THR A 69 -6.26 14.52 1.96
CA THR A 69 -5.27 15.35 1.27
C THR A 69 -5.09 14.77 -0.11
N ASP A 70 -5.99 15.19 -1.01
CA ASP A 70 -5.71 15.26 -2.44
C ASP A 70 -4.51 16.19 -2.62
N SER A 71 -3.36 15.64 -3.00
CA SER A 71 -2.12 16.31 -3.45
C SER A 71 -1.03 15.22 -3.45
N GLN A 72 -0.44 14.73 -4.54
CA GLN A 72 0.02 15.39 -5.76
C GLN A 72 0.19 14.36 -6.90
N SER A 73 -0.37 14.68 -8.06
CA SER A 73 0.35 14.80 -9.34
C SER A 73 0.95 13.56 -10.00
N THR A 74 0.16 12.91 -10.85
CA THR A 74 0.63 12.39 -12.14
C THR A 74 0.80 13.54 -13.14
N ASP A 75 2.03 14.01 -13.34
CA ASP A 75 2.55 14.72 -14.53
C ASP A 75 3.94 15.27 -14.15
N ASN A 76 4.95 15.44 -14.98
CA ASN A 76 5.17 15.24 -16.40
C ASN A 76 6.70 15.45 -16.52
N GLN A 77 7.46 14.53 -17.11
CA GLN A 77 8.74 14.93 -17.70
C GLN A 77 8.67 14.62 -19.17
N SER A 78 7.91 15.49 -19.84
CA SER A 78 8.01 15.72 -21.26
C SER A 78 9.42 16.19 -21.59
N ARG A 79 9.84 15.70 -22.75
CA ARG A 79 10.88 16.22 -23.65
C ARG A 79 11.07 17.74 -23.51
N ASP A 80 12.32 18.15 -23.49
CA ASP A 80 12.80 19.31 -24.25
C ASP A 80 14.26 19.03 -24.68
N ASP A 81 14.50 19.25 -25.97
CA ASP A 81 15.74 19.29 -26.79
C ASP A 81 16.63 18.05 -26.98
#